data_AF-A0A7K3Y2L1-F1
#
_entry.id   AF-A0A7K3Y2L1-F1
#
_cell.length_a   1.000
_cell.length_b   1.000
_cell.length_c   1.000
_cell.angle_alpha   90.00
_cell.angle_beta   90.00
_cell.angle_gamma   90.00
#
_symmetry.space_group_name_H-M   'P 1'
#
loop_
_entity.id
_entity.type
_entity.pdbx_description
1 polymer ?
#
loop_
_entity_poly.entity_id
_entity_poly.type
_entity_poly.pdbx_seq_one_letter_code
_entity_poly.pdbx_strand_id
1 'polypeptide(L)'
;MKKDLIIEWRRTGEDTEPALPAVLAEIRMLLEMEGVSVRVVETILPPGDAAALLFNGVPVEDLLEGVEVIPPSCSSCDSCDAETECRMIRYSGEDYGAIPPDLIGRAAVKALEME
;
A
#
# COMPACT_ATOMS: atom_id res chain seq x y z
N MET A 1 18.75 -7.84 17.18
CA MET A 1 18.00 -8.65 16.19
C MET A 1 18.06 -7.90 14.89
N LYS A 2 18.34 -8.57 13.76
CA LYS A 2 18.11 -7.92 12.47
C LYS A 2 16.60 -7.85 12.29
N LYS A 3 16.11 -6.67 11.92
CA LYS A 3 14.71 -6.45 11.61
C LYS A 3 14.53 -6.71 10.12
N ASP A 4 13.49 -7.44 9.75
CA ASP A 4 13.20 -7.79 8.37
C ASP A 4 11.82 -7.22 7.98
N LEU A 5 11.77 -6.52 6.84
CA LEU A 5 10.53 -6.00 6.26
C LEU A 5 10.29 -6.66 4.90
N ILE A 6 9.19 -7.40 4.79
CA ILE A 6 8.71 -7.96 3.55
C ILE A 6 7.60 -7.05 3.03
N ILE A 7 7.83 -6.44 1.87
CA ILE A 7 6.85 -5.63 1.16
C ILE A 7 6.22 -6.51 0.08
N GLU A 8 4.95 -6.86 0.23
CA GLU A 8 4.17 -7.58 -0.78
C GLU A 8 3.35 -6.57 -1.57
N TRP A 9 3.71 -6.39 -2.83
CA TRP A 9 2.97 -5.53 -3.76
C TRP A 9 2.17 -6.40 -4.72
N ARG A 10 0.86 -6.47 -4.49
CA ARG A 10 -0.08 -7.21 -5.34
C ARG A 10 -0.80 -6.22 -6.23
N ARG A 11 -0.70 -6.38 -7.54
CA ARG A 11 -1.30 -5.47 -8.51
C ARG A 11 -1.98 -6.22 -9.64
N THR A 12 -3.03 -5.65 -10.22
CA THR A 12 -3.60 -6.17 -11.46
C THR A 12 -2.72 -5.73 -12.64
N GLY A 13 -2.78 -6.45 -13.76
CA GLY A 13 -1.92 -6.17 -14.93
C GLY A 13 -2.09 -4.77 -15.54
N GLU A 14 -3.24 -4.13 -15.30
CA GLU A 14 -3.59 -2.78 -15.77
C GLU A 14 -3.18 -1.67 -14.79
N ASP A 15 -2.79 -2.04 -13.58
CA ASP A 15 -2.34 -1.11 -12.56
C ASP A 15 -0.92 -0.63 -12.88
N THR A 16 -0.87 0.52 -13.54
CA THR A 16 0.35 1.27 -13.81
C THR A 16 0.36 2.50 -12.92
N GLU A 17 0.50 2.33 -11.59
CA GLU A 17 0.84 3.44 -10.70
C GLU A 17 2.36 3.67 -10.74
N PRO A 18 2.89 4.58 -11.60
CA PRO A 18 4.33 4.73 -11.78
C PRO A 18 5.04 5.27 -10.52
N ALA A 19 4.29 5.87 -9.59
CA ALA A 19 4.82 6.49 -8.39
C ALA A 19 5.16 5.45 -7.30
N LEU A 20 4.39 4.38 -7.17
CA LEU A 20 4.54 3.42 -6.07
C LEU A 20 5.92 2.72 -6.07
N PRO A 21 6.46 2.22 -7.21
CA PRO A 21 7.80 1.64 -7.24
C PRO A 21 8.90 2.58 -6.75
N ALA A 22 8.80 3.87 -7.08
CA ALA A 22 9.77 4.88 -6.64
C ALA A 22 9.70 5.09 -5.12
N VAL A 23 8.48 5.16 -4.57
CA VAL A 23 8.25 5.26 -3.12
C VAL A 23 8.79 4.02 -2.39
N LEU A 24 8.50 2.81 -2.89
CA LEU A 24 9.00 1.57 -2.30
C LEU A 24 10.53 1.50 -2.33
N ALA A 25 11.17 1.98 -3.41
CA ALA A 25 12.61 2.06 -3.51
C ALA A 25 13.22 3.05 -2.50
N GLU A 26 12.57 4.20 -2.29
CA GLU A 26 13.00 5.19 -1.30
C GLU A 26 12.89 4.64 0.13
N ILE A 27 11.75 4.03 0.47
CA ILE A 27 11.54 3.40 1.79
C ILE A 27 12.58 2.30 2.03
N ARG A 28 12.81 1.45 1.04
CA ARG A 28 13.84 0.41 1.12
C ARG A 28 15.21 1.02 1.43
N MET A 29 15.61 2.06 0.68
CA MET A 29 16.90 2.71 0.89
C MET A 29 17.02 3.29 2.31
N LEU A 30 15.99 3.98 2.80
CA LEU A 30 15.98 4.56 4.15
C LEU A 30 16.09 3.49 5.24
N LEU A 31 15.35 2.40 5.12
CA LEU A 31 15.34 1.31 6.11
C LEU A 31 16.65 0.50 6.08
N GLU A 32 17.21 0.24 4.90
CA GLU A 32 18.50 -0.45 4.78
C GLU A 32 19.65 0.35 5.40
N MET A 33 19.61 1.70 5.34
CA MET A 33 20.57 2.56 6.05
C MET A 33 20.46 2.42 7.57
N GLU A 34 19.26 2.16 8.10
CA GLU A 34 19.01 1.90 9.53
C GLU A 34 19.30 0.44 9.94
N GLY A 35 19.81 -0.39 9.01
CA GLY A 35 20.17 -1.79 9.26
C GLY A 35 18.99 -2.77 9.21
N VAL A 36 17.86 -2.36 8.65
CA VAL A 36 16.69 -3.22 8.38
C VAL A 36 16.86 -3.88 7.02
N SER A 37 16.65 -5.19 6.93
CA SER A 37 16.67 -5.89 5.64
C SER A 37 15.29 -5.81 4.99
N VAL A 38 15.20 -5.26 3.77
CA VAL A 38 13.94 -5.05 3.07
C VAL A 38 13.86 -5.92 1.81
N ARG A 39 12.77 -6.68 1.68
CA ARG A 39 12.49 -7.49 0.49
C ARG A 39 11.17 -7.07 -0.14
N VAL A 40 11.20 -6.67 -1.40
CA VAL A 40 9.99 -6.36 -2.18
C VAL A 40 9.61 -7.58 -3.02
N VAL A 41 8.34 -8.00 -2.94
CA VAL A 41 7.75 -9.11 -3.69
C VAL A 41 6.58 -8.56 -4.48
N GLU A 42 6.79 -8.38 -5.78
CA GLU A 42 5.73 -8.01 -6.71
C GLU A 42 4.96 -9.25 -7.16
N THR A 43 3.63 -9.19 -7.10
CA THR A 43 2.72 -10.24 -7.59
C THR A 43 1.72 -9.61 -8.55
N ILE A 44 1.73 -10.07 -9.81
CA ILE A 44 0.71 -9.70 -10.80
C ILE A 44 -0.47 -10.65 -10.62
N LEU A 45 -1.61 -10.08 -10.24
CA LEU A 45 -2.85 -10.79 -9.98
C LEU A 45 -3.66 -10.99 -11.28
N PRO A 46 -4.42 -12.10 -11.39
CA PRO A 46 -5.39 -12.28 -12.46
C PRO A 46 -6.54 -11.25 -12.34
N PRO A 47 -7.33 -11.04 -13.41
CA PRO A 47 -8.52 -10.19 -13.34
C PRO A 47 -9.51 -10.74 -12.30
N GLY A 48 -10.11 -9.85 -11.51
CA GLY A 48 -11.06 -10.18 -10.44
C GLY A 48 -10.43 -10.35 -9.05
N ASP A 49 -9.10 -10.32 -8.93
CA ASP A 49 -8.39 -10.25 -7.65
C ASP A 49 -8.06 -8.79 -7.28
N ALA A 50 -8.15 -8.47 -5.99
CA ALA A 50 -7.95 -7.12 -5.47
C ALA A 50 -6.46 -6.76 -5.37
N ALA A 51 -6.06 -5.61 -5.93
CA ALA A 51 -4.75 -5.03 -5.68
C ALA A 51 -4.59 -4.71 -4.17
N ALA A 52 -3.39 -4.92 -3.64
CA ALA A 52 -3.09 -4.72 -2.23
C ALA A 52 -1.59 -4.47 -2.01
N LEU A 53 -1.28 -3.63 -1.02
CA LEU A 53 0.07 -3.43 -0.52
C LEU A 53 0.12 -3.92 0.93
N LEU A 54 1.00 -4.89 1.21
CA LEU A 54 1.15 -5.46 2.55
C LEU A 54 2.60 -5.33 3.03
N PHE A 55 2.75 -5.14 4.34
CA PHE A 55 4.03 -5.23 5.05
C PHE A 55 3.98 -6.36 6.06
N ASN A 56 4.90 -7.32 5.93
CA ASN A 56 4.96 -8.54 6.73
C ASN A 56 3.60 -9.28 6.77
N GLY A 57 2.88 -9.31 5.65
CA GLY A 57 1.55 -9.93 5.53
C GLY A 57 0.38 -9.09 6.06
N VAL A 58 0.61 -7.88 6.58
CA VAL A 58 -0.43 -6.98 7.09
C VAL A 58 -0.71 -5.88 6.07
N PRO A 59 -1.99 -5.61 5.69
CA PRO A 59 -2.33 -4.48 4.82
C PRO A 59 -1.82 -3.16 5.37
N VAL A 60 -1.34 -2.27 4.49
CA VAL A 60 -0.80 -0.96 4.89
C VAL A 60 -1.84 -0.12 5.64
N GLU A 61 -3.11 -0.19 5.25
CA GLU A 61 -4.21 0.49 5.93
C GLU A 61 -4.40 0.05 7.40
N ASP A 62 -4.20 -1.24 7.71
CA ASP A 62 -4.33 -1.79 9.08
C ASP A 62 -3.18 -1.33 9.99
N LEU A 63 -2.05 -0.94 9.40
CA LEU A 63 -0.88 -0.43 10.12
C LEU A 63 -0.99 1.07 10.43
N LEU A 64 -1.99 1.76 9.89
CA LEU A 64 -2.17 3.19 10.02
C LEU A 64 -3.29 3.54 11.01
N GLU A 65 -2.91 4.16 12.12
CA GLU A 65 -3.88 4.68 13.09
C GLU A 65 -4.61 5.89 12.51
N GLY A 66 -5.95 5.89 12.58
CA GLY A 66 -6.80 6.98 12.08
C GLY A 66 -7.00 7.00 10.57
N VAL A 67 -6.70 5.88 9.88
CA VAL A 67 -7.12 5.63 8.50
C VAL A 67 -8.41 4.83 8.50
N GLU A 68 -9.38 5.28 7.70
CA GLU A 68 -10.61 4.54 7.43
C GLU A 68 -10.65 4.16 5.95
N VAL A 69 -10.79 2.87 5.64
CA VAL A 69 -11.07 2.43 4.27
C VAL A 69 -12.53 2.74 3.96
N ILE A 70 -12.76 3.62 3.00
CA ILE A 70 -14.10 4.01 2.57
C ILE A 70 -14.41 3.42 1.19
N PRO A 71 -15.64 2.94 0.96
CA PRO A 71 -16.06 2.51 -0.37
C PRO A 71 -16.00 3.70 -1.34
N PRO A 72 -15.75 3.45 -2.64
CA PRO A 72 -15.71 4.52 -3.61
C PRO A 72 -17.05 5.27 -3.66
N SER A 73 -16.98 6.59 -3.50
CA SER A 73 -18.10 7.50 -3.75
C SER A 73 -18.32 7.68 -5.27
N CYS A 74 -18.73 6.63 -6.02
CA CYS A 74 -19.04 6.76 -7.46
C CYS A 74 -20.34 7.61 -7.62
N SER A 75 -20.24 8.94 -7.78
CA SER A 75 -21.33 9.79 -8.33
C SER A 75 -20.99 10.41 -9.69
N SER A 76 -19.82 10.10 -10.28
CA SER A 76 -19.42 10.68 -11.58
C SER A 76 -18.58 9.76 -12.50
N CYS A 77 -18.47 8.47 -12.19
CA CYS A 77 -17.86 7.50 -13.12
C CYS A 77 -18.97 6.73 -13.84
N ASP A 78 -19.16 7.00 -15.13
CA ASP A 78 -20.06 6.28 -16.04
C ASP A 78 -19.54 4.86 -16.40
N SER A 79 -18.54 4.37 -15.65
CA SER A 79 -17.81 3.13 -15.94
C SER A 79 -17.23 2.54 -14.65
N CYS A 80 -18.04 2.44 -13.58
CA CYS A 80 -17.72 1.53 -12.47
C CYS A 80 -18.13 0.11 -12.91
N ASP A 81 -17.40 -0.47 -13.86
CA ASP A 81 -17.42 -1.92 -14.08
C ASP A 81 -16.85 -2.55 -12.79
N ALA A 82 -17.59 -3.49 -12.22
CA ALA A 82 -17.52 -3.89 -10.81
C ALA A 82 -16.24 -4.65 -10.40
N GLU A 83 -15.16 -4.50 -11.17
CA GLU A 83 -13.97 -5.34 -11.12
C GLU A 83 -12.68 -4.52 -10.92
N THR A 84 -12.74 -3.20 -10.96
CA THR A 84 -11.64 -2.32 -10.54
C THR A 84 -12.02 -1.66 -9.21
N GLU A 85 -11.61 -2.31 -8.12
CA GLU A 85 -11.86 -1.84 -6.75
C GLU A 85 -11.13 -0.51 -6.49
N CYS A 86 -11.77 0.61 -6.85
CA CYS A 86 -11.36 1.94 -6.40
C CYS A 86 -11.55 2.05 -4.89
N ARG A 87 -10.60 1.56 -4.09
CA ARG A 87 -10.62 1.76 -2.63
C ARG A 87 -10.07 3.15 -2.31
N MET A 88 -10.85 3.94 -1.58
CA MET A 88 -10.38 5.22 -1.04
C MET A 88 -10.03 5.04 0.43
N ILE A 89 -9.02 5.77 0.89
CA ILE A 89 -8.71 5.90 2.30
C ILE A 89 -9.06 7.31 2.77
N ARG A 90 -9.69 7.42 3.94
CA ARG A 90 -9.85 8.69 4.64
C ARG A 90 -8.78 8.79 5.72
N TYR A 91 -7.97 9.82 5.66
CA TYR A 91 -6.93 10.10 6.65
C TYR A 91 -6.96 11.58 7.03
N SER A 92 -6.97 11.88 8.32
CA SER A 92 -7.02 13.26 8.84
C SER A 92 -8.19 14.11 8.30
N GLY A 93 -9.29 13.46 7.91
CA GLY A 93 -10.48 14.12 7.33
C GLY A 93 -10.40 14.38 5.82
N GLU A 94 -9.34 13.94 5.15
CA GLU A 94 -9.17 14.03 3.70
C GLU A 94 -9.29 12.66 3.04
N ASP A 95 -9.88 12.62 1.84
CA ASP A 95 -10.11 11.39 1.06
C ASP A 95 -9.00 11.24 0.00
N TYR A 96 -8.33 10.10 -0.01
CA TYR A 96 -7.26 9.77 -0.95
C TYR A 96 -7.62 8.51 -1.75
N GLY A 97 -7.46 8.59 -3.08
CA GLY A 97 -7.63 7.44 -3.98
C GLY A 97 -6.45 6.47 -4.00
N ALA A 98 -5.32 6.85 -3.42
CA ALA A 98 -4.12 6.03 -3.26
C ALA A 98 -3.42 6.40 -1.95
N ILE A 99 -2.68 5.47 -1.35
CA ILE A 99 -2.00 5.70 -0.06
C ILE A 99 -0.84 6.69 -0.27
N PRO A 100 -0.83 7.86 0.42
CA PRO A 100 0.26 8.82 0.32
C PRO A 100 1.62 8.22 0.73
N PRO A 101 2.74 8.62 0.10
CA PRO A 101 4.07 8.11 0.41
C PRO A 101 4.45 8.20 1.89
N ASP A 102 4.11 9.32 2.55
CA ASP A 102 4.34 9.53 3.98
C ASP A 102 3.62 8.50 4.86
N LEU A 103 2.42 8.05 4.45
CA LEU A 103 1.68 7.03 5.18
C LEU A 103 2.29 5.64 4.94
N ILE A 104 2.72 5.34 3.72
CA ILE A 104 3.44 4.10 3.41
C ILE A 104 4.70 3.99 4.30
N GLY A 105 5.46 5.07 4.46
CA GLY A 105 6.62 5.08 5.37
C GLY A 105 6.26 4.80 6.83
N ARG A 106 5.16 5.37 7.34
CA ARG A 106 4.70 5.15 8.72
C ARG A 106 4.25 3.70 8.95
N ALA A 107 3.52 3.13 8.00
CA ALA A 107 3.12 1.74 8.07
C ALA A 107 4.33 0.80 8.11
N ALA A 108 5.40 1.11 7.38
CA ALA A 108 6.63 0.31 7.39
C ALA A 108 7.28 0.29 8.77
N VAL A 109 7.35 1.44 9.44
CA VAL A 109 7.86 1.53 10.82
C VAL A 109 6.98 0.74 11.77
N LYS A 110 5.65 0.87 11.67
CA LYS A 110 4.71 0.14 12.53
C LYS A 110 4.85 -1.38 12.36
N ALA A 111 4.97 -1.87 11.13
CA ALA A 111 5.18 -3.29 10.85
C ALA A 111 6.46 -3.83 11.52
N LEU A 112 7.51 -3.01 11.62
CA LEU A 112 8.78 -3.33 12.28
C LEU A 112 8.74 -3.22 13.82
N GLU A 113 7.68 -2.69 14.40
CA GLU A 113 7.43 -2.67 15.85
C GLU A 113 6.59 -3.86 16.30
N MET A 114 5.88 -4.51 15.36
CA MET A 114 5.03 -5.67 15.62
C MET A 114 5.80 -7.01 15.57
N GLU A 115 7.06 -7.00 15.12
CA GLU A 115 7.99 -8.14 15.05
C GLU A 115 8.82 -8.34 16.33
#